data_AF-A0A9E2MV08-F1
#
_entry.id   AF-A0A9E2MV08-F1
#
_cell.length_a   1.000
_cell.length_b   1.000
_cell.length_c   1.000
_cell.angle_alpha   90.00
_cell.angle_beta   90.00
_cell.angle_gamma   90.00
#
_symmetry.space_group_name_H-M   'P 1'
#
loop_
_entity.id
_entity.type
_entity.pdbx_description
1 polymer ?
#
loop_
_entity_poly.entity_id
_entity_poly.type
_entity_poly.pdbx_seq_one_letter_code
_entity_poly.pdbx_strand_id
1 'polypeptide(L)'
;KIDALVLPGDPEQAADVLAEGARDVLTKARKALRDAGERGEASDFHDLRKAVKAHAMHLSLLKKLWPKPIQAQAQEVEALGERLGDLHDILVMRALLAGDGDPLAGKAETKLIDRLLKRSERRLRKTCLAEAGQLFSDSPKRAVKKLARRARDDLAEGRGPAGTHRAA
;
A
#
# COMPACT_ATOMS: atom_id res chain seq x y z
N LYS A 1 -16.96 -0.06 -2.30
CA LYS A 1 -16.52 -0.22 -0.90
C LYS A 1 -16.81 -1.67 -0.53
N ILE A 2 -15.93 -2.39 0.17
CA ILE A 2 -16.26 -3.77 0.60
C ILE A 2 -17.13 -3.64 1.85
N ASP A 3 -18.40 -4.04 1.76
CA ASP A 3 -19.40 -3.78 2.81
C ASP A 3 -19.35 -4.82 3.93
N ALA A 4 -19.02 -6.08 3.62
CA ALA A 4 -18.86 -7.16 4.60
C ALA A 4 -17.56 -7.97 4.36
N LEU A 5 -16.93 -8.41 5.44
CA LEU A 5 -15.86 -9.42 5.41
C LEU A 5 -16.49 -10.74 5.88
N VAL A 6 -16.56 -11.73 5.01
CA VAL A 6 -17.08 -13.07 5.33
C VAL A 6 -15.89 -14.00 5.48
N LEU A 7 -15.80 -14.66 6.64
CA LEU A 7 -14.76 -15.63 6.96
C LEU A 7 -15.38 -17.02 7.18
N PRO A 8 -14.60 -18.10 6.98
CA PRO A 8 -14.99 -19.43 7.44
C PRO A 8 -15.43 -19.42 8.91
N GLY A 9 -16.39 -20.27 9.26
CA GLY A 9 -16.87 -20.39 10.64
C GLY A 9 -15.84 -21.04 11.59
N ASP A 10 -14.95 -21.87 11.03
CA ASP A 10 -13.84 -22.46 11.76
C ASP A 10 -12.70 -21.43 11.96
N PRO A 11 -12.28 -21.13 13.21
CA PRO A 11 -11.25 -20.15 13.50
C PRO A 11 -9.89 -20.43 12.85
N GLU A 12 -9.51 -21.71 12.68
CA GLU A 12 -8.24 -22.09 12.07
C GLU A 12 -8.27 -21.77 10.57
N GLN A 13 -9.32 -22.19 9.86
CA GLN A 13 -9.53 -21.86 8.46
C GLN A 13 -9.63 -20.34 8.23
N ALA A 14 -10.32 -19.61 9.10
CA ALA A 14 -10.41 -18.16 9.01
C ALA A 14 -9.05 -17.48 9.20
N ALA A 15 -8.25 -17.95 10.16
CA ALA A 15 -6.89 -17.47 10.37
C ALA A 15 -6.00 -17.73 9.15
N ASP A 16 -6.12 -18.88 8.52
CA ASP A 16 -5.34 -19.26 7.35
C ASP A 16 -5.69 -18.40 6.13
N VAL A 17 -6.97 -18.12 5.87
CA VAL A 17 -7.40 -17.20 4.80
C VAL A 17 -6.83 -15.79 5.00
N LEU A 18 -6.88 -15.27 6.23
CA LEU A 18 -6.30 -13.96 6.55
C LEU A 18 -4.78 -13.95 6.40
N ALA A 19 -4.12 -15.04 6.82
CA ALA A 19 -2.68 -15.21 6.73
C ALA A 19 -2.19 -15.27 5.29
N GLU A 20 -2.90 -16.01 4.42
CA GLU A 20 -2.60 -16.12 3.01
C GLU A 20 -2.74 -14.77 2.30
N GLY A 21 -3.86 -14.07 2.49
CA GLY A 21 -4.07 -12.74 1.92
C GLY A 21 -2.99 -11.72 2.34
N ALA A 22 -2.61 -11.75 3.62
CA ALA A 22 -1.53 -10.91 4.12
C ALA A 22 -0.18 -11.25 3.48
N ARG A 23 0.11 -12.55 3.30
CA ARG A 23 1.36 -13.03 2.71
C ARG A 23 1.54 -12.52 1.30
N ASP A 24 0.50 -12.63 0.48
CA ASP A 24 0.52 -12.24 -0.93
C ASP A 24 0.78 -10.75 -1.08
N VAL A 25 0.03 -9.93 -0.33
CA VAL A 25 0.12 -8.48 -0.40
C VAL A 25 1.49 -8.00 0.08
N LEU A 26 1.99 -8.53 1.21
CA LEU A 26 3.30 -8.14 1.75
C LEU A 26 4.47 -8.60 0.87
N THR A 27 4.35 -9.79 0.26
CA THR A 27 5.38 -10.30 -0.68
C THR A 27 5.44 -9.41 -1.92
N LYS A 28 4.29 -9.05 -2.49
CA LYS A 28 4.22 -8.12 -3.63
C LYS A 28 4.78 -6.74 -3.28
N ALA A 29 4.42 -6.18 -2.13
CA ALA A 29 4.93 -4.88 -1.67
C ALA A 29 6.45 -4.86 -1.50
N ARG A 30 7.03 -5.90 -0.87
CA ARG A 30 8.50 -6.00 -0.72
C ARG A 30 9.21 -6.19 -2.05
N LYS A 31 8.64 -6.98 -2.97
CA LYS A 31 9.18 -7.13 -4.31
C LYS A 31 9.20 -5.78 -5.05
N ALA A 32 8.07 -5.07 -5.04
CA ALA A 32 7.95 -3.77 -5.70
C ALA A 32 8.86 -2.71 -5.07
N LEU A 33 9.02 -2.72 -3.74
CA LEU A 33 9.96 -1.83 -3.05
C LEU A 33 11.41 -2.08 -3.49
N ARG A 34 11.83 -3.35 -3.51
CA ARG A 34 13.18 -3.71 -3.96
C ARG A 34 13.40 -3.27 -5.41
N ASP A 35 12.45 -3.62 -6.28
CA ASP A 35 12.47 -3.28 -7.70
C ASP A 35 12.58 -1.75 -7.92
N ALA A 36 11.77 -0.96 -7.21
CA ALA A 36 11.83 0.51 -7.26
C ALA A 36 13.12 1.10 -6.67
N GLY A 37 13.73 0.44 -5.68
CA GLY A 37 15.01 0.84 -5.10
C GLY A 37 16.21 0.51 -5.98
N GLU A 38 16.18 -0.62 -6.68
CA GLU A 38 17.30 -1.12 -7.50
C GLU A 38 17.30 -0.53 -8.92
N ARG A 39 16.14 -0.52 -9.58
CA ARG A 39 15.99 -0.05 -10.98
C ARG A 39 15.57 1.41 -11.03
N GLY A 40 14.61 1.79 -10.19
CA GLY A 40 14.13 3.16 -10.11
C GLY A 40 13.41 3.66 -11.36
N GLU A 41 12.78 2.79 -12.15
CA GLU A 41 12.00 3.21 -13.30
C GLU A 41 10.62 3.73 -12.88
N ALA A 42 9.97 4.52 -13.75
CA ALA A 42 8.63 5.04 -13.47
C ALA A 42 7.60 3.90 -13.27
N SER A 43 7.74 2.82 -14.03
CA SER A 43 6.98 1.57 -13.90
C SER A 43 7.14 0.93 -12.52
N ASP A 44 8.35 0.91 -11.96
CA ASP A 44 8.61 0.32 -10.65
C ASP A 44 7.92 1.08 -9.52
N PHE A 45 7.96 2.41 -9.55
CA PHE A 45 7.23 3.24 -8.58
C PHE A 45 5.71 3.11 -8.74
N HIS A 46 5.23 2.92 -9.97
CA HIS A 46 3.82 2.63 -10.22
C HIS A 46 3.39 1.27 -9.66
N ASP A 47 4.22 0.24 -9.79
CA ASP A 47 3.96 -1.07 -9.20
C ASP A 47 4.06 -1.04 -7.67
N LEU A 48 4.98 -0.26 -7.09
CA LEU A 48 5.04 0.00 -5.66
C LEU A 48 3.75 0.67 -5.17
N ARG A 49 3.24 1.66 -5.90
CA ARG A 49 1.95 2.31 -5.60
C ARG A 49 0.79 1.31 -5.59
N LYS A 50 0.70 0.45 -6.61
CA LYS A 50 -0.32 -0.61 -6.67
C LYS A 50 -0.24 -1.53 -5.45
N ALA A 51 0.97 -1.96 -5.08
CA ALA A 51 1.17 -2.84 -3.94
C ALA A 51 0.82 -2.16 -2.60
N VAL A 52 1.16 -0.88 -2.43
CA VAL A 52 0.78 -0.08 -1.25
C VAL A 52 -0.75 0.08 -1.17
N LYS A 53 -1.44 0.41 -2.27
CA LYS A 53 -2.91 0.51 -2.28
C LYS A 53 -3.58 -0.85 -2.02
N ALA A 54 -3.01 -1.96 -2.53
CA ALA A 54 -3.46 -3.31 -2.16
C ALA A 54 -3.31 -3.58 -0.66
N HIS A 55 -2.21 -3.14 -0.04
CA HIS A 55 -2.02 -3.24 1.40
C HIS A 55 -2.97 -2.36 2.20
N ALA A 56 -3.23 -1.13 1.76
CA ALA A 56 -4.23 -0.25 2.37
C ALA A 56 -5.62 -0.92 2.39
N MET A 57 -6.03 -1.53 1.26
CA MET A 57 -7.28 -2.28 1.16
C MET A 57 -7.30 -3.47 2.12
N HIS A 58 -6.22 -4.25 2.18
CA HIS A 58 -6.11 -5.36 3.12
C HIS A 58 -6.22 -4.91 4.59
N LEU A 59 -5.52 -3.84 4.98
CA LEU A 59 -5.62 -3.26 6.32
C LEU A 59 -7.02 -2.71 6.61
N SER A 60 -7.74 -2.20 5.60
CA SER A 60 -9.13 -1.75 5.78
C SER A 60 -10.07 -2.90 6.15
N LEU A 61 -9.81 -4.12 5.65
CA LEU A 61 -10.54 -5.33 6.04
C LEU A 61 -10.18 -5.74 7.47
N LEU A 62 -8.87 -5.79 7.78
CA LEU A 62 -8.40 -6.14 9.12
C LEU A 62 -8.87 -5.13 10.18
N LYS A 63 -9.03 -3.85 9.82
CA LYS A 63 -9.55 -2.82 10.70
C LYS A 63 -10.99 -3.10 11.14
N LYS A 64 -11.79 -3.83 10.35
CA LYS A 64 -13.15 -4.24 10.77
C LYS A 64 -13.11 -5.24 11.93
N LEU A 65 -12.15 -6.16 11.92
CA LEU A 65 -11.92 -7.12 13.01
C LEU A 65 -11.24 -6.44 14.20
N TRP A 66 -10.26 -5.58 13.91
CA TRP A 66 -9.32 -5.08 14.89
C TRP A 66 -9.02 -3.58 14.73
N PRO A 67 -9.97 -2.68 15.05
CA PRO A 67 -9.85 -1.26 14.75
C PRO A 67 -8.62 -0.62 15.40
N LYS A 68 -8.45 -0.78 16.71
CA LYS A 68 -7.38 -0.09 17.47
C LYS A 68 -5.98 -0.55 17.04
N PRO A 69 -5.66 -1.86 16.95
CA PRO A 69 -4.27 -2.26 16.68
C PRO A 69 -3.85 -2.10 15.21
N ILE A 70 -4.81 -1.95 14.29
CA ILE A 70 -4.55 -1.76 12.85
C ILE A 70 -4.51 -0.28 12.46
N GLN A 71 -5.11 0.62 13.27
CA GLN A 71 -5.32 2.02 12.90
C GLN A 71 -4.03 2.75 12.54
N ALA A 72 -2.99 2.67 13.37
CA ALA A 72 -1.73 3.38 13.14
C ALA A 72 -1.06 2.92 11.84
N GLN A 73 -0.92 1.61 11.65
CA GLN A 73 -0.35 1.05 10.43
C GLN A 73 -1.16 1.42 9.18
N ALA A 74 -2.50 1.40 9.27
CA ALA A 74 -3.35 1.80 8.15
C ALA A 74 -3.16 3.27 7.76
N GLN A 75 -2.97 4.17 8.73
CA GLN A 75 -2.72 5.58 8.46
C GLN A 75 -1.36 5.80 7.78
N GLU A 76 -0.31 5.11 8.23
CA GLU A 76 1.02 5.20 7.62
C GLU A 76 1.02 4.69 6.17
N VAL A 77 0.34 3.56 5.92
CA VAL A 77 0.22 2.98 4.56
C VAL A 77 -0.61 3.87 3.65
N GLU A 78 -1.70 4.46 4.13
CA GLU A 78 -2.49 5.42 3.34
C GLU A 78 -1.64 6.65 3.00
N ALA A 79 -0.91 7.21 3.97
CA ALA A 79 -0.07 8.36 3.75
C ALA A 79 1.06 8.09 2.73
N LEU A 80 1.65 6.89 2.75
CA LEU A 80 2.60 6.46 1.71
C LEU A 80 1.90 6.34 0.34
N GLY A 81 0.67 5.82 0.32
CA GLY A 81 -0.14 5.72 -0.90
C GLY A 81 -0.41 7.08 -1.55
N GLU A 82 -0.68 8.11 -0.75
CA GLU A 82 -0.86 9.49 -1.24
C GLU A 82 0.43 10.07 -1.81
N ARG A 83 1.57 9.92 -1.11
CA ARG A 83 2.87 10.41 -1.62
C ARG A 83 3.32 9.70 -2.90
N LEU A 84 3.01 8.40 -3.04
CA LEU A 84 3.21 7.67 -4.29
C LEU A 84 2.24 8.13 -5.39
N GLY A 85 1.05 8.63 -5.02
CA GLY A 85 0.14 9.35 -5.90
C GLY A 85 0.77 10.62 -6.45
N ASP A 86 1.26 11.50 -5.57
CA ASP A 86 1.96 12.73 -5.99
C ASP A 86 3.15 12.45 -6.92
N LEU A 87 3.92 11.39 -6.61
CA LEU A 87 5.03 10.97 -7.44
C LEU A 87 4.56 10.51 -8.83
N HIS A 88 3.48 9.73 -8.90
CA HIS A 88 2.89 9.28 -10.15
C HIS A 88 2.43 10.47 -11.00
N ASP A 89 1.73 11.43 -10.40
CA ASP A 89 1.24 12.62 -11.09
C ASP A 89 2.39 13.44 -11.68
N ILE A 90 3.51 13.58 -10.95
CA ILE A 90 4.72 14.22 -11.47
C ILE A 90 5.29 13.46 -12.67
N LEU A 91 5.36 12.13 -12.60
CA LEU A 91 5.88 11.33 -13.72
C LEU A 91 4.99 11.47 -14.97
N VAL A 92 3.67 11.51 -14.79
CA VAL A 92 2.70 11.77 -15.87
C VAL A 92 2.88 13.17 -16.45
N MET A 93 2.92 14.21 -15.61
CA MET A 93 3.15 15.59 -16.06
C MET A 93 4.46 15.72 -16.84
N ARG A 94 5.54 15.10 -16.38
CA ARG A 94 6.83 15.12 -17.09
C ARG A 94 6.77 14.39 -18.43
N ALA A 95 6.02 13.30 -18.54
CA ALA A 95 5.81 12.61 -19.81
C ALA A 95 5.00 13.48 -20.79
N LEU A 96 3.97 14.18 -20.31
CA LEU A 96 3.19 15.11 -21.11
C LEU A 96 4.03 16.27 -21.63
N LEU A 97 4.86 16.89 -20.79
CA LEU A 97 5.78 17.98 -21.20
C LEU A 97 6.85 17.53 -22.22
N ALA A 98 7.15 16.23 -22.27
CA ALA A 98 8.12 15.67 -23.21
C ALA A 98 7.50 15.24 -24.55
N GLY A 99 6.19 15.04 -24.59
CA GLY A 99 5.47 14.71 -25.82
C GLY A 99 5.20 15.94 -26.68
N ASP A 100 4.90 15.73 -27.96
CA ASP A 100 4.61 16.78 -28.95
C ASP A 100 3.23 17.47 -28.76
N GLY A 101 2.60 17.32 -27.59
CA GLY A 101 1.24 17.75 -27.31
C GLY A 101 1.15 19.09 -26.58
N ASP A 102 0.67 20.10 -27.31
CA ASP A 102 0.11 21.40 -26.87
C ASP A 102 1.07 22.34 -26.09
N PRO A 103 1.34 23.58 -26.57
CA PRO A 103 2.16 24.54 -25.83
C PRO A 103 1.34 25.16 -24.70
N LEU A 104 1.13 24.39 -23.63
CA LEU A 104 0.62 24.89 -22.35
C LEU A 104 1.40 26.11 -21.85
N ALA A 105 2.66 26.27 -22.29
CA ALA A 105 3.48 27.45 -22.06
C ALA A 105 4.56 27.63 -23.14
N GLY A 106 5.19 28.81 -23.16
CA GLY A 106 6.39 29.05 -23.98
C GLY A 106 7.55 28.11 -23.62
N LYS A 107 8.53 27.99 -24.53
CA LYS A 107 9.66 27.05 -24.37
C LYS A 107 10.47 27.30 -23.09
N ALA A 108 10.52 28.53 -22.59
CA ALA A 108 11.27 28.88 -21.38
C ALA A 108 10.54 28.42 -20.11
N GLU A 109 9.23 28.62 -20.07
CA GLU A 109 8.32 28.22 -19.01
C GLU A 109 8.28 26.69 -18.89
N THR A 110 8.13 25.97 -20.00
CA THR A 110 8.16 24.50 -20.02
C THR A 110 9.47 23.94 -19.45
N LYS A 111 10.61 24.54 -19.80
CA LYS A 111 11.92 24.18 -19.22
C LYS A 111 12.02 24.49 -17.73
N LEU A 112 11.39 25.57 -17.25
CA LEU A 112 11.36 25.88 -15.83
C LEU A 112 10.51 24.85 -15.07
N ILE A 113 9.32 24.52 -15.58
CA ILE A 113 8.41 23.53 -14.99
C ILE A 113 9.08 22.16 -14.92
N ASP A 114 9.68 21.67 -16.02
CA ASP A 114 10.37 20.36 -16.01
C ASP A 114 11.51 20.32 -14.97
N ARG A 115 12.27 21.41 -14.79
CA ARG A 115 13.30 21.48 -13.74
C ARG A 115 12.71 21.38 -12.33
N LEU A 116 11.59 22.06 -12.07
CA LEU A 116 10.90 21.99 -10.78
C LEU A 116 10.33 20.60 -10.51
N LEU A 117 9.69 19.99 -11.52
CA LEU A 117 9.16 18.63 -11.44
C LEU A 117 10.27 17.61 -11.19
N LYS A 118 11.39 17.68 -11.91
CA LYS A 118 12.57 16.81 -11.68
C LYS A 118 13.09 16.90 -10.24
N ARG A 119 13.12 18.10 -9.65
CA ARG A 119 13.55 18.29 -8.25
C ARG A 119 12.56 17.65 -7.28
N SER A 120 11.26 17.85 -7.49
CA SER A 120 10.21 17.26 -6.65
C SER A 120 10.16 15.74 -6.77
N GLU A 121 10.29 15.20 -7.98
CA GLU A 121 10.38 13.75 -8.22
C GLU A 121 11.53 13.12 -7.43
N ARG A 122 12.75 13.67 -7.54
CA ARG A 122 13.92 13.13 -6.81
C ARG A 122 13.69 13.10 -5.30
N ARG A 123 13.07 14.15 -4.75
CA ARG A 123 12.72 14.23 -3.33
C ARG A 123 11.69 13.17 -2.96
N LEU A 124 10.58 13.10 -3.70
CA LEU A 124 9.49 12.16 -3.43
C LEU A 124 9.94 10.70 -3.57
N ARG A 125 10.73 10.36 -4.58
CA ARG A 125 11.32 9.01 -4.72
C ARG A 125 12.09 8.61 -3.47
N LYS A 126 12.98 9.49 -2.98
CA LYS A 126 13.77 9.22 -1.76
C LYS A 126 12.86 9.05 -0.54
N THR A 127 11.87 9.92 -0.35
CA THR A 127 10.92 9.86 0.76
C THR A 127 10.10 8.56 0.70
N CYS A 128 9.50 8.23 -0.45
CA CYS A 128 8.68 7.04 -0.61
C CYS A 128 9.46 5.76 -0.36
N LEU A 129 10.70 5.65 -0.84
CA LEU A 129 11.56 4.48 -0.60
C LEU A 129 11.91 4.34 0.89
N ALA A 130 12.23 5.44 1.56
CA ALA A 130 12.57 5.41 2.99
C ALA A 130 11.38 4.95 3.84
N GLU A 131 10.21 5.51 3.62
CA GLU A 131 8.98 5.16 4.35
C GLU A 131 8.51 3.74 4.03
N ALA A 132 8.53 3.34 2.76
CA ALA A 132 8.22 1.97 2.37
C ALA A 132 9.20 0.97 3.01
N GLY A 133 10.48 1.33 3.11
CA GLY A 133 11.50 0.53 3.80
C GLY A 133 11.20 0.35 5.28
N GLN A 134 10.69 1.38 5.96
CA GLN A 134 10.25 1.28 7.36
C GLN A 134 8.99 0.40 7.49
N LEU A 135 7.97 0.66 6.67
CA LEU A 135 6.68 -0.04 6.68
C LEU A 135 6.78 -1.52 6.35
N PHE A 136 7.65 -1.88 5.40
CA PHE A 136 7.84 -3.25 4.94
C PHE A 136 9.14 -3.88 5.45
N SER A 137 9.68 -3.37 6.56
CA SER A 137 10.92 -3.85 7.18
C SER A 137 10.81 -5.32 7.63
N ASP A 138 9.68 -5.68 8.25
CA ASP A 138 9.39 -7.05 8.68
C ASP A 138 9.27 -8.02 7.50
N SER A 139 9.78 -9.24 7.69
CA SER A 139 9.57 -10.30 6.70
C SER A 139 8.09 -10.68 6.61
N PRO A 140 7.55 -10.99 5.41
CA PRO A 140 6.16 -11.39 5.25
C PRO A 140 5.82 -12.59 6.15
N LYS A 141 6.74 -13.55 6.27
CA LYS A 141 6.57 -14.73 7.14
C LYS A 141 6.35 -14.34 8.61
N ARG A 142 7.07 -13.36 9.14
CA ARG A 142 6.91 -12.89 10.53
C ARG A 142 5.57 -12.17 10.71
N ALA A 143 5.24 -11.24 9.80
CA ALA A 143 3.98 -10.50 9.86
C ALA A 143 2.76 -11.43 9.76
N VAL A 144 2.80 -12.40 8.84
CA VAL A 144 1.76 -13.41 8.64
C VAL A 144 1.61 -14.29 9.87
N LYS A 145 2.71 -14.77 10.47
CA LYS A 145 2.64 -15.58 11.70
C LYS A 145 1.99 -14.80 12.85
N LYS A 146 2.32 -13.51 13.00
CA LYS A 146 1.72 -12.64 14.03
C LYS A 146 0.22 -12.46 13.78
N LEU A 147 -0.19 -12.23 12.53
CA LEU A 147 -1.60 -12.10 12.16
C LEU A 147 -2.37 -13.39 12.40
N ALA A 148 -1.85 -14.54 11.94
CA ALA A 148 -2.52 -15.84 12.07
C ALA A 148 -2.72 -16.22 13.54
N ARG A 149 -1.69 -16.03 14.38
CA ARG A 149 -1.82 -16.26 15.83
C ARG A 149 -2.94 -15.42 16.42
N ARG A 150 -2.95 -14.11 16.14
CA ARG A 150 -3.97 -13.22 16.64
C ARG A 150 -5.38 -13.60 16.16
N ALA A 151 -5.50 -13.99 14.88
CA ALA A 151 -6.76 -14.42 14.31
C ALA A 151 -7.32 -15.65 15.05
N ARG A 152 -6.49 -16.66 15.30
CA ARG A 152 -6.88 -17.84 16.09
C ARG A 152 -7.35 -17.46 17.49
N ASP A 153 -6.54 -16.68 18.21
CA ASP A 153 -6.81 -16.29 19.59
C ASP A 153 -8.12 -15.50 19.69
N ASP A 154 -8.29 -14.44 18.87
CA ASP A 154 -9.44 -13.54 18.96
C ASP A 154 -10.74 -14.16 18.41
N LEU A 155 -10.67 -15.00 17.36
CA LEU A 155 -11.84 -15.66 16.77
C LEU A 155 -12.32 -16.85 17.63
N ALA A 156 -11.41 -17.60 18.27
CA ALA A 156 -11.77 -18.68 19.18
C ALA A 156 -12.44 -18.17 20.46
N GLU A 157 -12.02 -16.99 20.95
CA GLU A 157 -12.60 -16.35 22.14
C GLU A 157 -13.92 -15.62 21.86
N GLY A 158 -14.45 -15.67 20.63
CA GLY A 158 -15.66 -14.94 20.25
C GLY A 158 -15.50 -13.42 20.30
N ARG A 159 -14.27 -12.91 20.39
CA ARG A 159 -13.93 -11.48 20.21
C ARG A 159 -13.87 -11.16 18.71
N GLY A 160 -14.92 -11.57 18.00
CA GLY A 160 -15.19 -11.18 16.62
C GLY A 160 -15.60 -9.71 16.54
N PRO A 161 -15.66 -9.13 15.33
CA PRO A 161 -15.81 -7.70 15.09
C PRO A 161 -16.99 -7.14 15.89
N ALA A 162 -16.80 -5.97 16.49
CA ALA A 162 -17.89 -5.21 17.10
C ALA A 162 -18.99 -4.97 16.06
N GLY A 163 -20.01 -5.84 16.05
CA GLY A 163 -21.12 -5.82 15.11
C GLY A 163 -20.85 -6.54 13.79
N THR A 164 -21.23 -7.82 13.73
CA THR A 164 -22.10 -8.48 12.73
C THR A 164 -21.71 -9.95 12.59
N HIS A 165 -22.09 -10.76 13.58
CA HIS A 165 -22.37 -12.17 13.32
C HIS A 165 -23.79 -12.24 12.76
N ARG A 166 -23.94 -12.49 11.46
CA ARG A 166 -25.15 -13.14 10.95
C ARG A 166 -24.69 -14.50 10.42
N ALA A 167 -24.72 -15.47 11.31
CA ALA A 167 -24.69 -16.87 10.93
C ALA A 167 -25.95 -17.13 10.08
N ALA A 168 -25.76 -17.77 8.93
CA ALA A 168 -26.80 -18.57 8.30
C ALA A 168 -26.70 -19.99 8.84
#